data_AF-A0AAV0XNG8-F1
#
_entry.id   AF-A0AAV0XNG8-F1
#
_cell.length_a   1.000
_cell.length_b   1.000
_cell.length_c   1.000
_cell.angle_alpha   90.00
_cell.angle_beta   90.00
_cell.angle_gamma   90.00
#
_symmetry.space_group_name_H-M   'P 1'
#
loop_
_entity.id
_entity.type
_entity.pdbx_description
1 polymer ?
#
loop_
_entity_poly.entity_id
_entity_poly.type
_entity_poly.pdbx_seq_one_letter_code
_entity_poly.pdbx_strand_id
1 'polypeptide(L)'
;MKNGFLDDDFRGKHKKHKSLDSNIKQSIQKHRELFPTIESHYLRKQTTRTYIAGNLNVAKMYRMYVEYCKEQGMQKWSNLAMYQHIFNYNYNIGFFVPKKDLCNTCESYKNTENKIDEIELLQNLHLSEKNAVRLEKEDDKQKAIDGFQFTACFDLQAILIAPDGEVSSFYYKRRLATYNFTVYNMKNGEGTCYVWNETIANRGANEIGTCLLDFIRSEFNGTENNLADIIFYSDNCSGQNKNKFIACLYLYASLVLNINTIRYKFLIVGHTQNEGDYAFSNRTSKKIGTPKWPDLCTVSMGSSH
;
A
#
# COMPACT_ATOMS: atom_id res chain seq x y z
N MET A 1 72.10 -35.11 24.14
CA MET A 1 71.64 -33.70 24.21
C MET A 1 71.51 -33.22 22.77
N LYS A 2 70.39 -32.74 22.21
CA LYS A 2 69.08 -32.29 22.67
C LYS A 2 68.09 -32.54 21.51
N ASN A 3 66.92 -33.13 21.76
CA ASN A 3 65.79 -33.08 20.84
C ASN A 3 65.17 -31.67 20.97
N GLY A 4 65.24 -30.87 19.91
CA GLY A 4 64.64 -29.54 19.87
C GLY A 4 63.15 -29.65 19.57
N PHE A 5 62.31 -29.50 20.60
CA PHE A 5 60.92 -29.10 20.42
C PHE A 5 60.84 -27.58 20.62
N LEU A 6 60.28 -26.88 19.63
CA LEU A 6 59.85 -25.50 19.78
C LEU A 6 58.56 -25.52 20.61
N ASP A 7 58.53 -24.79 21.72
CA ASP A 7 57.29 -24.55 22.47
C ASP A 7 56.28 -23.79 21.60
N ASP A 8 55.00 -24.12 21.77
CA ASP A 8 53.90 -23.47 21.03
C ASP A 8 53.87 -21.94 21.28
N ASP A 9 53.67 -21.17 20.21
CA ASP A 9 53.50 -19.72 20.29
C ASP A 9 52.15 -19.35 20.92
N PHE A 10 52.20 -18.79 22.13
CA PHE A 10 51.03 -18.33 22.88
C PHE A 10 50.67 -16.85 22.63
N ARG A 11 51.29 -16.18 21.64
CA ARG A 11 50.92 -14.79 21.32
C ARG A 11 49.52 -14.74 20.71
N GLY A 12 48.62 -13.98 21.34
CA GLY A 12 47.25 -13.72 20.87
C GLY A 12 46.14 -14.51 21.55
N LYS A 13 46.43 -15.53 22.37
CA LYS A 13 45.41 -16.25 23.16
C LYS A 13 45.09 -15.55 24.48
N HIS A 14 44.64 -14.30 24.42
CA HIS A 14 44.03 -13.66 25.57
C HIS A 14 42.54 -14.05 25.63
N LYS A 15 42.17 -14.94 26.57
CA LYS A 15 40.77 -15.11 27.04
C LYS A 15 40.27 -13.86 27.80
N LYS A 16 40.52 -12.66 27.26
CA LYS A 16 40.10 -11.35 27.78
C LYS A 16 39.19 -10.62 26.80
N HIS A 17 38.60 -11.29 25.81
CA HIS A 17 37.43 -10.73 25.16
C HIS A 17 36.30 -10.70 26.18
N LYS A 18 35.87 -9.50 26.59
CA LYS A 18 34.65 -9.33 27.40
C LYS A 18 33.53 -10.04 26.65
N SER A 19 33.14 -11.22 27.13
CA SER A 19 31.91 -11.87 26.73
C SER A 19 30.79 -10.86 26.94
N LEU A 20 30.02 -10.61 25.89
CA LEU A 20 28.81 -9.83 25.97
C LEU A 20 27.95 -10.34 27.14
N ASP A 21 27.54 -9.41 28.00
CA ASP A 21 26.65 -9.70 29.13
C ASP A 21 25.40 -10.40 28.60
N SER A 22 25.12 -11.61 29.09
CA SER A 22 24.00 -12.42 28.63
C SER A 22 22.67 -11.70 28.85
N ASN A 23 22.57 -10.87 29.90
CA ASN A 23 21.39 -10.08 30.21
C ASN A 23 21.13 -9.01 29.14
N ILE A 24 22.19 -8.36 28.64
CA ILE A 24 22.07 -7.34 27.59
C ILE A 24 21.61 -8.00 26.28
N LYS A 25 22.20 -9.15 25.92
CA LYS A 25 21.76 -9.91 24.73
C LYS A 25 20.29 -10.34 24.82
N GLN A 26 19.87 -10.87 25.96
CA GLN A 26 18.46 -11.25 26.19
C GLN A 26 17.53 -10.03 26.15
N SER A 27 17.95 -8.87 26.65
CA SER A 27 17.14 -7.65 26.62
C SER A 27 16.87 -7.16 25.19
N ILE A 28 17.87 -7.26 24.30
CA ILE A 28 17.73 -6.92 22.88
C ILE A 28 16.81 -7.92 22.19
N GLN A 29 16.92 -9.21 22.53
CA GLN A 29 16.04 -10.25 21.99
C GLN A 29 14.57 -10.00 22.37
N LYS A 30 14.30 -9.76 23.66
CA LYS A 30 12.96 -9.43 24.15
C LYS A 30 12.39 -8.17 23.49
N HIS A 31 13.21 -7.12 23.39
CA HIS A 31 12.81 -5.89 22.70
C HIS A 31 12.47 -6.13 21.22
N ARG A 32 13.23 -6.99 20.53
CA ARG A 32 13.00 -7.36 19.12
C ARG A 32 11.68 -8.11 18.93
N GLU A 33 11.30 -8.97 19.86
CA GLU A 33 10.04 -9.73 19.81
C GLU A 33 8.79 -8.84 19.94
N LEU A 34 8.94 -7.57 20.35
CA LEU A 34 7.84 -6.62 20.40
C LEU A 34 7.44 -6.05 19.03
N PHE A 35 8.27 -6.22 17.98
CA PHE A 35 7.97 -5.70 16.65
C PHE A 35 7.29 -6.76 15.77
N PRO A 36 6.13 -6.47 15.16
CA PRO A 36 5.48 -7.40 14.24
C PRO A 36 6.35 -7.63 13.00
N THR A 37 6.58 -8.89 12.65
CA THR A 37 7.30 -9.29 11.45
C THR A 37 6.35 -9.54 10.29
N ILE A 38 6.74 -9.07 9.10
CA ILE A 38 6.04 -9.32 7.84
C ILE A 38 6.68 -10.54 7.19
N GLU A 39 5.88 -11.56 6.90
CA GLU A 39 6.31 -12.72 6.11
C GLU A 39 6.47 -12.33 4.63
N SER A 40 7.58 -12.72 4.01
CA SER A 40 7.79 -12.55 2.57
C SER A 40 6.96 -13.59 1.81
N HIS A 41 5.70 -13.25 1.54
CA HIS A 41 4.73 -14.14 0.87
C HIS A 41 5.13 -14.55 -0.57
N TYR A 42 6.20 -13.96 -1.13
CA TYR A 42 6.67 -14.16 -2.51
C TYR A 42 7.99 -14.94 -2.67
N LEU A 43 8.73 -15.27 -1.59
CA LEU A 43 10.10 -15.81 -1.69
C LEU A 43 10.40 -16.98 -0.74
N ARG A 44 9.39 -17.78 -0.37
CA ARG A 44 9.54 -18.94 0.55
C ARG A 44 10.59 -19.97 0.12
N LYS A 45 10.96 -20.04 -1.16
CA LYS A 45 11.93 -21.02 -1.68
C LYS A 45 13.40 -20.56 -1.66
N GLN A 46 13.71 -19.29 -1.42
CA GLN A 46 15.08 -18.77 -1.63
C GLN A 46 15.72 -18.05 -0.44
N THR A 47 14.98 -17.59 0.57
CA THR A 47 15.59 -16.90 1.75
C THR A 47 14.84 -17.15 3.05
N THR A 48 15.57 -17.21 4.18
CA THR A 48 15.03 -17.28 5.56
C THR A 48 14.89 -15.89 6.21
N ARG A 49 14.94 -14.81 5.42
CA ARG A 49 15.01 -13.43 5.92
C ARG A 49 13.63 -12.91 6.30
N THR A 50 13.48 -12.43 7.54
CA THR A 50 12.24 -11.81 8.05
C THR A 50 12.26 -10.29 7.85
N TYR A 51 11.12 -9.67 7.56
CA TYR A 51 11.07 -8.22 7.32
C TYR A 51 10.30 -7.48 8.42
N ILE A 52 10.76 -6.29 8.77
CA ILE A 52 10.07 -5.35 9.68
C ILE A 52 9.59 -4.15 8.84
N ALA A 53 8.55 -3.46 9.32
CA ALA A 53 7.96 -2.30 8.66
C ALA A 53 9.01 -1.27 8.20
N GLY A 54 8.87 -0.76 6.97
CA GLY A 54 9.83 0.13 6.30
C GLY A 54 10.00 1.52 6.90
N ASN A 55 9.10 1.91 7.81
CA ASN A 55 9.19 3.18 8.56
C ASN A 55 10.10 3.08 9.81
N LEU A 56 10.68 1.90 10.06
CA LEU A 56 11.67 1.66 11.10
C LEU A 56 13.08 1.65 10.51
N ASN A 57 14.05 2.03 11.33
CA ASN A 57 15.48 1.88 11.06
C ASN A 57 16.21 1.56 12.37
N VAL A 58 17.44 1.06 12.28
CA VAL A 58 18.17 0.58 13.47
C VAL A 58 18.38 1.69 14.52
N ALA A 59 18.59 2.93 14.09
CA ALA A 59 18.75 4.07 15.00
C ALA A 59 17.46 4.41 15.76
N LYS A 60 16.29 4.29 15.09
CA LYS A 60 14.97 4.49 15.68
C LYS A 60 14.61 3.36 16.64
N MET A 61 14.90 2.11 16.25
CA MET A 61 14.75 0.95 17.12
C MET A 61 15.66 1.02 18.35
N TYR A 62 16.88 1.55 18.22
CA TYR A 62 17.76 1.76 19.38
C TYR A 62 17.20 2.79 20.36
N ARG A 63 16.65 3.90 19.87
CA ARG A 63 15.98 4.89 20.75
C ARG A 63 14.83 4.25 21.54
N MET A 64 14.03 3.43 20.88
CA MET A 64 12.96 2.64 21.51
C MET A 64 13.49 1.62 22.52
N TYR A 65 14.60 0.95 22.20
CA TYR A 65 15.27 0.01 23.11
C TYR A 65 15.73 0.70 24.40
N VAL A 66 16.27 1.92 24.30
CA VAL A 66 16.68 2.71 25.47
C VAL A 66 15.47 3.06 26.34
N GLU A 67 14.34 3.44 25.75
CA GLU A 67 13.08 3.69 26.47
C GLU A 67 12.56 2.42 27.15
N TYR A 68 12.50 1.31 26.41
CA TYR A 68 12.14 -0.01 26.95
C TYR A 68 13.03 -0.41 28.14
N CYS A 69 14.34 -0.23 28.05
CA CYS A 69 15.24 -0.53 29.16
C CYS A 69 14.97 0.36 30.39
N LYS A 70 14.63 1.63 30.20
CA LYS A 70 14.25 2.54 31.29
C LYS A 70 12.93 2.11 31.95
N GLU A 71 11.92 1.75 31.15
CA GLU A 71 10.63 1.27 31.65
C GLU A 71 10.75 -0.05 32.43
N GLN A 72 11.64 -0.95 32.01
CA GLN A 72 11.94 -2.20 32.71
C GLN A 72 12.87 -2.01 33.93
N GLY A 73 13.20 -0.76 34.31
CA GLY A 73 14.06 -0.46 35.45
C GLY A 73 15.51 -0.91 35.29
N MET A 74 15.99 -1.13 34.06
CA MET A 74 17.36 -1.57 33.82
C MET A 74 18.35 -0.43 34.07
N GLN A 75 19.36 -0.68 34.91
CA GLN A 75 20.41 0.31 35.18
C GLN A 75 21.47 0.40 34.07
N LYS A 76 21.51 -0.58 33.16
CA LYS A 76 22.50 -0.66 32.08
C LYS A 76 21.92 -1.34 30.84
N TRP A 77 22.18 -0.77 29.68
CA TRP A 77 21.78 -1.31 28.37
C TRP A 77 22.91 -1.19 27.36
N SER A 78 22.74 -1.82 26.19
CA SER A 78 23.77 -1.78 25.13
C SER A 78 23.93 -0.38 24.52
N ASN A 79 25.10 -0.08 23.95
CA ASN A 79 25.27 1.12 23.14
C ASN A 79 24.80 0.88 21.69
N LEU A 80 24.61 1.95 20.92
CA LEU A 80 24.08 1.87 19.54
C LEU A 80 24.89 0.93 18.64
N ALA A 81 26.22 0.95 18.72
CA ALA A 81 27.09 0.09 17.90
C ALA A 81 26.89 -1.40 18.25
N MET A 82 26.77 -1.72 19.53
CA MET A 82 26.50 -3.08 19.99
C MET A 82 25.09 -3.53 19.62
N TYR A 83 24.10 -2.65 19.75
CA TYR A 83 22.72 -2.90 19.32
C TYR A 83 22.68 -3.20 17.83
N GLN A 84 23.32 -2.36 17.00
CA GLN A 84 23.44 -2.56 15.54
C GLN A 84 24.13 -3.87 15.19
N HIS A 85 25.24 -4.20 15.84
CA HIS A 85 25.96 -5.45 15.59
C HIS A 85 25.08 -6.67 15.91
N ILE A 86 24.45 -6.68 17.09
CA ILE A 86 23.54 -7.79 17.46
C ILE A 86 22.35 -7.83 16.50
N PHE A 87 21.78 -6.68 16.14
CA PHE A 87 20.65 -6.60 15.22
C PHE A 87 20.98 -7.14 13.81
N ASN A 88 22.15 -6.79 13.26
CA ASN A 88 22.53 -7.14 11.88
C ASN A 88 23.13 -8.54 11.75
N TYR A 89 23.90 -9.00 12.75
CA TYR A 89 24.65 -10.26 12.65
C TYR A 89 23.97 -11.43 13.38
N ASN A 90 23.15 -11.17 14.40
CA ASN A 90 22.43 -12.24 15.11
C ASN A 90 21.00 -12.44 14.58
N TYR A 91 20.47 -11.48 13.80
CA TYR A 91 19.13 -11.58 13.23
C TYR A 91 19.17 -11.35 11.72
N ASN A 92 18.66 -12.33 10.95
CA ASN A 92 18.50 -12.21 9.50
C ASN A 92 17.25 -11.36 9.17
N ILE A 93 17.32 -10.05 9.45
CA ILE A 93 16.19 -9.12 9.31
C ILE A 93 16.48 -8.06 8.24
N GLY A 94 15.48 -7.73 7.43
CA GLY A 94 15.49 -6.60 6.50
C GLY A 94 14.44 -5.56 6.86
N PHE A 95 14.67 -4.30 6.51
CA PHE A 95 13.60 -3.30 6.50
C PHE A 95 12.83 -3.44 5.18
N PHE A 96 11.51 -3.59 5.27
CA PHE A 96 10.68 -3.72 4.08
C PHE A 96 10.65 -2.39 3.33
N VAL A 97 11.26 -2.34 2.15
CA VAL A 97 11.10 -1.20 1.24
C VAL A 97 9.96 -1.53 0.28
N PRO A 98 8.81 -0.83 0.34
CA PRO A 98 7.76 -1.03 -0.64
C PRO A 98 8.30 -0.65 -2.02
N LYS A 99 8.29 -1.59 -2.96
CA LYS A 99 8.51 -1.27 -4.38
C LYS A 99 7.26 -0.52 -4.87
N LYS A 100 7.30 0.81 -4.81
CA LYS A 100 6.21 1.65 -5.31
C LYS A 100 6.24 1.74 -6.83
N ASP A 101 5.06 1.60 -7.43
CA ASP A 101 4.62 2.27 -8.67
C ASP A 101 5.52 2.14 -9.91
N LEU A 102 6.17 0.99 -10.09
CA LEU A 102 6.91 0.71 -11.31
C LEU A 102 6.11 -0.23 -12.22
N CYS A 103 5.99 0.14 -13.49
CA CYS A 103 5.41 -0.72 -14.49
C CYS A 103 6.33 -1.94 -14.72
N ASN A 104 5.81 -3.14 -14.42
CA ASN A 104 6.54 -4.39 -14.60
C ASN A 104 7.10 -4.55 -16.01
N THR A 105 6.32 -4.21 -17.06
CA THR A 105 6.77 -4.28 -18.45
C THR A 105 7.96 -3.37 -18.71
N CYS A 106 7.91 -2.13 -18.22
CA CYS A 106 9.00 -1.17 -18.39
C CYS A 106 10.25 -1.57 -17.58
N GLU A 107 10.08 -2.09 -16.37
CA GLU A 107 11.21 -2.58 -15.58
C GLU A 107 11.83 -3.84 -16.16
N SER A 108 11.03 -4.78 -16.66
CA SER A 108 11.54 -5.95 -17.38
C SER A 108 12.34 -5.54 -18.61
N TYR A 109 11.85 -4.57 -19.39
CA TYR A 109 12.60 -4.03 -20.54
C TYR A 109 13.94 -3.38 -20.14
N LYS A 110 13.96 -2.59 -19.06
CA LYS A 110 15.19 -1.97 -18.54
C LYS A 110 16.22 -2.99 -18.08
N ASN A 111 15.76 -4.07 -17.44
CA ASN A 111 16.62 -5.11 -16.89
C ASN A 111 17.04 -6.17 -17.92
N THR A 112 16.57 -6.06 -19.16
CA THR A 112 16.96 -6.97 -20.25
C THR A 112 18.23 -6.44 -20.92
N GLU A 113 19.32 -7.21 -20.84
CA GLU A 113 20.62 -6.85 -21.43
C GLU A 113 20.59 -6.95 -22.97
N ASN A 114 20.00 -8.02 -23.51
CA ASN A 114 19.88 -8.27 -24.94
C ASN A 114 18.46 -7.96 -25.43
N LYS A 115 18.27 -6.74 -25.93
CA LYS A 115 17.02 -6.29 -26.54
C LYS A 115 16.98 -6.78 -27.98
N ILE A 116 16.30 -7.90 -28.19
CA ILE A 116 15.95 -8.38 -29.53
C ILE A 116 14.74 -7.61 -30.07
N ASP A 117 14.55 -7.59 -31.39
CA ASP A 117 13.49 -6.83 -32.08
C ASP A 117 12.10 -7.05 -31.48
N GLU A 118 11.78 -8.27 -31.04
CA GLU A 118 10.51 -8.60 -30.40
C GLU A 118 10.30 -7.85 -29.08
N ILE A 119 11.35 -7.71 -28.28
CA ILE A 119 11.31 -7.01 -26.98
C ILE A 119 11.16 -5.51 -27.20
N GLU A 120 11.81 -4.94 -28.22
CA GLU A 120 11.62 -3.54 -28.61
C GLU A 120 10.22 -3.28 -29.15
N LEU A 121 9.69 -4.19 -29.98
CA LEU A 121 8.33 -4.11 -30.50
C LEU A 121 7.31 -4.12 -29.37
N LEU A 122 7.43 -5.05 -28.41
CA LEU A 122 6.54 -5.14 -27.24
C LEU A 122 6.62 -3.88 -26.38
N GLN A 123 7.81 -3.32 -26.19
CA GLN A 123 7.97 -2.08 -25.43
C GLN A 123 7.34 -0.89 -26.17
N ASN A 124 7.52 -0.79 -27.48
CA ASN A 124 6.92 0.28 -28.29
C ASN A 124 5.40 0.19 -28.31
N LEU A 125 4.84 -1.03 -28.39
CA LEU A 125 3.40 -1.27 -28.28
C LEU A 125 2.88 -0.85 -26.90
N HIS A 126 3.55 -1.26 -25.83
CA HIS A 126 3.17 -0.86 -24.47
C HIS A 126 3.19 0.67 -24.26
N LEU A 127 4.18 1.36 -24.85
CA LEU A 127 4.26 2.82 -24.82
C LEU A 127 3.17 3.49 -25.66
N SER A 128 2.83 2.92 -26.82
CA SER A 128 1.77 3.46 -27.68
C SER A 128 0.40 3.31 -27.01
N GLU A 129 0.11 2.16 -26.42
CA GLU A 129 -1.11 1.91 -25.62
C GLU A 129 -1.21 2.88 -24.44
N LYS A 130 -0.12 3.06 -23.69
CA LYS A 130 -0.05 4.04 -22.61
C LYS A 130 -0.43 5.44 -23.08
N ASN A 131 0.11 5.88 -24.22
CA ASN A 131 -0.15 7.21 -24.75
C ASN A 131 -1.59 7.33 -25.28
N ALA A 132 -2.10 6.29 -25.94
CA ALA A 132 -3.47 6.25 -26.43
C ALA A 132 -4.50 6.40 -25.28
N VAL A 133 -4.35 5.64 -24.20
CA VAL A 133 -5.24 5.72 -23.03
C VAL A 133 -5.18 7.10 -22.37
N ARG A 134 -4.02 7.76 -22.35
CA ARG A 134 -3.88 9.12 -21.81
C ARG A 134 -4.59 10.15 -22.66
N LEU A 135 -4.43 10.07 -23.98
CA LEU A 135 -5.12 10.95 -24.92
C LEU A 135 -6.64 10.77 -24.84
N GLU A 136 -7.10 9.52 -24.77
CA GLU A 136 -8.52 9.20 -24.60
C GLU A 136 -9.08 9.74 -23.28
N LYS A 137 -8.32 9.61 -22.18
CA LYS A 137 -8.72 10.16 -20.88
C LYS A 137 -8.84 11.69 -20.91
N GLU A 138 -7.91 12.37 -21.57
CA GLU A 138 -7.95 13.84 -21.69
C GLU A 138 -9.14 14.30 -22.54
N ASP A 139 -9.41 13.61 -23.65
CA ASP A 139 -10.59 13.85 -24.49
C ASP A 139 -11.90 13.65 -23.71
N ASP A 140 -12.00 12.56 -22.93
CA ASP A 140 -13.18 12.28 -22.11
C ASP A 140 -13.36 13.26 -20.95
N LYS A 141 -12.26 13.83 -20.44
CA LYS A 141 -12.29 14.91 -19.46
C LYS A 141 -12.81 16.20 -20.09
N GLN A 142 -12.34 16.56 -21.29
CA GLN A 142 -12.82 17.74 -22.00
C GLN A 142 -14.33 17.63 -22.28
N LYS A 143 -14.79 16.47 -22.77
CA LYS A 143 -16.23 16.19 -22.96
C LYS A 143 -17.05 16.31 -21.68
N ALA A 144 -16.47 15.99 -20.53
CA ALA A 144 -17.14 16.16 -19.25
C ALA A 144 -17.24 17.63 -18.82
N ILE A 145 -16.21 18.43 -19.10
CA ILE A 145 -16.21 19.88 -18.87
C ILE A 145 -17.28 20.54 -19.74
N ASP A 146 -17.35 20.15 -21.01
CA ASP A 146 -18.33 20.67 -21.99
C ASP A 146 -19.76 20.19 -21.71
N GLY A 147 -19.95 19.24 -20.77
CA GLY A 147 -21.25 18.78 -20.31
C GLY A 147 -21.89 17.68 -21.17
N PHE A 148 -21.14 17.05 -22.08
CA PHE A 148 -21.63 15.95 -22.91
C PHE A 148 -21.79 14.64 -22.14
N GLN A 149 -20.96 14.43 -21.11
CA GLN A 149 -20.95 13.20 -20.32
C GLN A 149 -20.46 13.46 -18.90
N PHE A 150 -20.67 12.51 -18.01
CA PHE A 150 -20.03 12.51 -16.70
C PHE A 150 -18.79 11.63 -16.74
N THR A 151 -17.64 12.17 -16.38
CA THR A 151 -16.38 11.39 -16.31
C THR A 151 -15.83 11.46 -14.89
N ALA A 152 -15.63 10.30 -14.28
CA ALA A 152 -14.99 10.20 -12.97
C ALA A 152 -13.91 9.13 -12.95
N CYS A 153 -12.94 9.31 -12.06
CA CYS A 153 -11.94 8.30 -11.77
C CYS A 153 -11.97 7.94 -10.30
N PHE A 154 -11.81 6.66 -9.99
CA PHE A 154 -11.72 6.23 -8.61
C PHE A 154 -10.46 5.42 -8.33
N ASP A 155 -10.04 5.49 -7.08
CA ASP A 155 -8.87 4.78 -6.58
C ASP A 155 -9.03 4.43 -5.09
N LEU A 156 -8.41 3.32 -4.69
CA LEU A 156 -8.28 2.96 -3.28
C LEU A 156 -6.86 3.28 -2.82
N GLN A 157 -6.75 4.25 -1.91
CA GLN A 157 -5.47 4.67 -1.37
C GLN A 157 -4.75 3.51 -0.66
N ALA A 158 -3.41 3.56 -0.66
CA ALA A 158 -2.59 2.71 0.19
C ALA A 158 -3.08 2.74 1.65
N ILE A 159 -3.06 1.57 2.31
CA ILE A 159 -3.60 1.39 3.66
C ILE A 159 -3.04 2.47 4.59
N LEU A 160 -3.95 3.26 5.17
CA LEU A 160 -3.64 4.23 6.20
C LEU A 160 -3.60 3.50 7.53
N ILE A 161 -2.53 3.69 8.29
CA ILE A 161 -2.36 3.00 9.55
C ILE A 161 -2.76 3.94 10.69
N ALA A 162 -3.80 3.61 11.44
CA ALA A 162 -4.35 4.42 12.52
C ALA A 162 -4.22 3.74 13.91
N PRO A 163 -4.01 4.47 15.01
CA PRO A 163 -3.62 5.88 15.05
C PRO A 163 -2.21 6.08 14.45
N ASP A 164 -1.95 7.29 13.94
CA ASP A 164 -0.63 7.70 13.49
C ASP A 164 0.03 8.60 14.53
N GLY A 165 1.31 8.36 14.78
CA GLY A 165 2.08 9.15 15.74
C GLY A 165 3.47 8.60 15.97
N GLU A 166 4.34 9.47 16.46
CA GLU A 166 5.76 9.15 16.66
C GLU A 166 6.06 8.49 18.00
N VAL A 167 5.04 8.30 18.85
CA VAL A 167 5.17 7.73 20.19
C VAL A 167 5.62 6.27 20.11
N SER A 168 6.64 5.90 20.89
CA SER A 168 7.25 4.57 20.92
C SER A 168 6.24 3.44 21.18
N SER A 169 5.21 3.71 22.00
CA SER A 169 4.11 2.78 22.28
C SER A 169 3.36 2.28 21.02
N PHE A 170 3.33 3.04 19.92
CA PHE A 170 2.65 2.66 18.68
C PHE A 170 3.41 1.60 17.87
N TYR A 171 4.70 1.39 18.13
CA TYR A 171 5.49 0.37 17.42
C TYR A 171 5.29 -1.04 17.99
N TYR A 172 4.77 -1.12 19.22
CA TYR A 172 4.51 -2.37 19.93
C TYR A 172 3.04 -2.80 19.89
N LYS A 173 2.16 -1.97 19.31
CA LYS A 173 0.73 -2.24 19.21
C LYS A 173 0.35 -2.55 17.77
N ARG A 174 -0.59 -3.49 17.60
CA ARG A 174 -1.21 -3.72 16.29
C ARG A 174 -1.96 -2.45 15.91
N ARG A 175 -1.52 -1.82 14.83
CA ARG A 175 -2.17 -0.62 14.32
C ARG A 175 -3.31 -1.02 13.40
N LEU A 176 -4.38 -0.22 13.43
CA LEU A 176 -5.61 -0.46 12.70
C LEU A 176 -5.41 -0.08 11.21
N ALA A 177 -5.73 -1.02 10.32
CA ALA A 177 -5.81 -0.70 8.89
C ALA A 177 -7.05 0.15 8.63
N THR A 178 -6.84 1.35 8.09
CA THR A 178 -7.88 2.27 7.62
C THR A 178 -7.77 2.39 6.11
N TYR A 179 -8.90 2.28 5.45
CA TYR A 179 -9.05 2.30 4.00
C TYR A 179 -9.73 3.60 3.60
N ASN A 180 -9.26 4.17 2.49
CA ASN A 180 -9.81 5.40 1.94
C ASN A 180 -10.02 5.21 0.43
N PHE A 181 -11.28 5.10 0.04
CA PHE A 181 -11.68 5.02 -1.35
C PHE A 181 -12.13 6.40 -1.83
N THR A 182 -11.56 6.88 -2.92
CA THR A 182 -11.89 8.20 -3.45
C THR A 182 -12.46 8.08 -4.86
N VAL A 183 -13.59 8.73 -5.10
CA VAL A 183 -14.16 8.97 -6.43
C VAL A 183 -13.96 10.44 -6.77
N TYR A 184 -13.24 10.71 -7.85
CA TYR A 184 -12.87 12.03 -8.32
C TYR A 184 -13.64 12.39 -9.58
N ASN A 185 -14.45 13.44 -9.52
CA ASN A 185 -15.17 13.99 -10.66
C ASN A 185 -14.22 14.86 -11.49
N MET A 186 -14.01 14.50 -12.75
CA MET A 186 -13.05 15.18 -13.62
C MET A 186 -13.51 16.54 -14.13
N LYS A 187 -14.82 16.84 -14.05
CA LYS A 187 -15.39 18.11 -14.50
C LYS A 187 -15.02 19.25 -13.55
N ASN A 188 -15.34 19.09 -12.27
CA ASN A 188 -15.21 20.13 -11.25
C ASN A 188 -13.99 19.92 -10.33
N GLY A 189 -13.34 18.76 -10.43
CA GLY A 189 -12.21 18.40 -9.59
C GLY A 189 -12.58 18.05 -8.15
N GLU A 190 -13.85 17.72 -7.90
CA GLU A 190 -14.32 17.33 -6.58
C GLU A 190 -14.04 15.84 -6.31
N GLY A 191 -13.56 15.54 -5.11
CA GLY A 191 -13.27 14.17 -4.68
C GLY A 191 -14.16 13.75 -3.52
N THR A 192 -15.00 12.74 -3.72
CA THR A 192 -15.77 12.09 -2.65
C THR A 192 -14.94 10.99 -2.01
N CYS A 193 -14.72 11.08 -0.70
CA CYS A 193 -13.91 10.12 0.06
C CYS A 193 -14.80 9.26 0.97
N TYR A 194 -14.65 7.94 0.85
CA TYR A 194 -15.24 6.93 1.70
C TYR A 194 -14.15 6.33 2.58
N VAL A 195 -14.27 6.54 3.89
CA VAL A 195 -13.27 6.10 4.86
C VAL A 195 -13.88 5.08 5.79
N TRP A 196 -13.25 3.92 5.91
CA TRP A 196 -13.62 2.89 6.88
C TRP A 196 -12.38 2.16 7.38
N ASN A 197 -12.51 1.38 8.43
CA ASN A 197 -11.40 0.60 8.99
C ASN A 197 -11.69 -0.89 8.93
N GLU A 198 -10.66 -1.71 9.17
CA GLU A 198 -10.73 -3.18 9.15
C GLU A 198 -11.74 -3.78 10.14
N THR A 199 -12.20 -3.02 11.15
CA THR A 199 -13.26 -3.49 12.06
C THR A 199 -14.67 -3.33 11.50
N ILE A 200 -14.84 -2.44 10.51
CA ILE A 200 -16.13 -2.15 9.90
C ILE A 200 -16.33 -3.05 8.68
N ALA A 201 -15.36 -3.07 7.77
CA ALA A 201 -15.43 -3.89 6.56
C ALA A 201 -14.05 -4.16 5.95
N ASN A 202 -14.02 -5.09 5.00
CA ASN A 202 -12.82 -5.40 4.24
C ASN A 202 -12.59 -4.38 3.12
N ARG A 203 -11.59 -4.63 2.27
CA ARG A 203 -11.25 -3.80 1.10
C ARG A 203 -11.52 -4.51 -0.23
N GLY A 204 -12.54 -5.34 -0.26
CA GLY A 204 -12.89 -6.18 -1.41
C GLY A 204 -13.79 -5.45 -2.41
N ALA A 205 -14.12 -6.17 -3.49
CA ALA A 205 -14.97 -5.64 -4.55
C ALA A 205 -16.37 -5.21 -4.08
N ASN A 206 -16.92 -5.85 -3.05
CA ASN A 206 -18.25 -5.54 -2.52
C ASN A 206 -18.27 -4.20 -1.80
N GLU A 207 -17.24 -3.90 -1.00
CA GLU A 207 -17.13 -2.60 -0.32
C GLU A 207 -16.91 -1.47 -1.32
N ILE A 208 -16.04 -1.68 -2.30
CA ILE A 208 -15.83 -0.75 -3.42
C ILE A 208 -17.13 -0.54 -4.19
N GLY A 209 -17.84 -1.62 -4.51
CA GLY A 209 -19.11 -1.55 -5.22
C GLY A 209 -20.20 -0.82 -4.44
N THR A 210 -20.24 -0.98 -3.11
CA THR A 210 -21.17 -0.24 -2.25
C THR A 210 -20.87 1.25 -2.28
N CYS A 211 -19.60 1.65 -2.18
CA CYS A 211 -19.20 3.05 -2.28
C CYS A 211 -19.52 3.65 -3.66
N LEU A 212 -19.30 2.88 -4.74
CA LEU A 212 -19.65 3.30 -6.10
C LEU A 212 -21.16 3.44 -6.29
N LEU A 213 -21.96 2.51 -5.75
CA LEU A 213 -23.42 2.60 -5.84
C LEU A 213 -23.96 3.80 -5.07
N ASP A 214 -23.45 4.05 -3.87
CA ASP A 214 -23.81 5.23 -3.08
C ASP A 214 -23.46 6.51 -3.84
N PHE A 215 -22.26 6.56 -4.43
CA PHE A 215 -21.84 7.68 -5.26
C PHE A 215 -22.80 7.91 -6.45
N ILE A 216 -23.05 6.88 -7.25
CA ILE A 216 -23.94 6.97 -8.43
C ILE A 216 -25.35 7.39 -8.00
N ARG A 217 -25.88 6.85 -6.89
CA ARG A 217 -27.18 7.29 -6.37
C ARG A 217 -27.14 8.74 -5.93
N SER A 218 -26.11 9.18 -5.23
CA SER A 218 -26.04 10.56 -4.75
C SER A 218 -25.96 11.59 -5.89
N GLU A 219 -25.31 11.24 -7.00
CA GLU A 219 -25.13 12.13 -8.15
C GLU A 219 -26.31 12.09 -9.13
N PHE A 220 -26.99 10.95 -9.28
CA PHE A 220 -27.96 10.72 -10.38
C PHE A 220 -29.38 10.34 -9.93
N ASN A 221 -29.66 10.22 -8.63
CA ASN A 221 -31.02 9.93 -8.16
C ASN A 221 -31.86 11.22 -8.20
N GLY A 222 -32.84 11.29 -9.11
CA GLY A 222 -33.75 12.44 -9.28
C GLY A 222 -33.51 13.32 -10.51
N THR A 223 -32.58 12.97 -11.41
CA THR A 223 -32.44 13.63 -12.72
C THR A 223 -33.50 13.10 -13.69
N GLU A 224 -34.69 13.67 -13.63
CA GLU A 224 -35.85 13.23 -14.44
C GLU A 224 -35.72 13.54 -15.94
N ASN A 225 -34.80 14.44 -16.36
CA ASN A 225 -34.91 15.04 -17.69
C ASN A 225 -33.76 14.77 -18.67
N ASN A 226 -32.70 14.04 -18.31
CA ASN A 226 -31.69 13.59 -19.29
C ASN A 226 -31.05 12.29 -18.82
N LEU A 227 -31.05 11.27 -19.68
CA LEU A 227 -30.28 10.06 -19.42
C LEU A 227 -28.79 10.41 -19.41
N ALA A 228 -28.09 10.09 -18.33
CA ALA A 228 -26.68 10.40 -18.20
C ALA A 228 -25.82 9.34 -18.90
N ASP A 229 -24.84 9.77 -19.70
CA ASP A 229 -23.73 8.94 -20.14
C ASP A 229 -22.57 9.09 -19.14
N ILE A 230 -22.15 7.97 -18.56
CA ILE A 230 -21.15 7.92 -17.49
C ILE A 230 -19.91 7.18 -17.97
N ILE A 231 -18.74 7.76 -17.73
CA ILE A 231 -17.45 7.09 -17.86
C ILE A 231 -16.77 7.00 -16.51
N PHE A 232 -16.39 5.78 -16.14
CA PHE A 232 -15.52 5.53 -15.00
C PHE A 232 -14.14 5.09 -15.46
N TYR A 233 -13.12 5.65 -14.83
CA TYR A 233 -11.73 5.22 -14.93
C TYR A 233 -11.27 4.59 -13.61
N SER A 234 -10.56 3.47 -13.68
CA SER A 234 -9.85 2.92 -12.51
C SER A 234 -8.51 2.31 -12.88
N ASP A 235 -7.73 1.96 -11.86
CA ASP A 235 -6.63 1.03 -12.04
C ASP A 235 -7.11 -0.35 -12.54
N ASN A 236 -6.19 -1.14 -13.07
CA ASN A 236 -6.49 -2.48 -13.57
C ASN A 236 -6.26 -3.54 -12.48
N CYS A 237 -6.74 -3.26 -11.26
CA CYS A 237 -6.70 -4.22 -10.15
C CYS A 237 -7.85 -5.23 -10.27
N SER A 238 -7.54 -6.47 -10.64
CA SER A 238 -8.54 -7.55 -10.82
C SER A 238 -9.29 -7.91 -9.53
N GLY A 239 -8.61 -7.88 -8.38
CA GLY A 239 -9.23 -8.23 -7.10
C GLY A 239 -10.31 -7.24 -6.64
N GLN A 240 -10.15 -5.96 -6.95
CA GLN A 240 -11.00 -4.89 -6.41
C GLN A 240 -11.93 -4.29 -7.48
N ASN A 241 -11.38 -4.03 -8.66
CA ASN A 241 -11.98 -3.16 -9.66
C ASN A 241 -12.42 -3.95 -10.91
N LYS A 242 -11.56 -4.83 -11.43
CA LYS A 242 -11.84 -5.65 -12.62
C LYS A 242 -12.36 -7.04 -12.25
N ASN A 243 -13.60 -7.10 -11.77
CA ASN A 243 -14.29 -8.35 -11.41
C ASN A 243 -15.79 -8.32 -11.74
N LYS A 244 -16.42 -9.49 -11.65
CA LYS A 244 -17.86 -9.66 -11.94
C LYS A 244 -18.78 -8.85 -11.02
N PHE A 245 -18.36 -8.56 -9.78
CA PHE A 245 -19.20 -7.83 -8.82
C PHE A 245 -19.38 -6.37 -9.26
N ILE A 246 -18.28 -5.71 -9.66
CA ILE A 246 -18.32 -4.35 -10.20
C ILE A 246 -19.08 -4.30 -11.53
N ALA A 247 -18.90 -5.30 -12.40
CA ALA A 247 -19.67 -5.38 -13.65
C ALA A 247 -21.19 -5.54 -13.40
N CYS A 248 -21.58 -6.44 -12.49
CA CYS A 248 -22.98 -6.62 -12.08
C CYS A 248 -23.55 -5.36 -11.43
N LEU A 249 -22.74 -4.63 -10.65
CA LEU A 249 -23.13 -3.35 -10.06
C LEU A 249 -23.49 -2.32 -11.13
N TYR A 250 -22.64 -2.14 -12.14
CA TYR A 250 -22.94 -1.18 -13.21
C TYR A 250 -24.17 -1.59 -14.01
N LEU A 251 -24.34 -2.88 -14.28
CA LEU A 251 -25.55 -3.38 -14.92
C LEU A 251 -26.80 -3.07 -14.09
N TYR A 252 -26.74 -3.31 -12.77
CA TYR A 252 -27.82 -2.96 -11.85
C TYR A 252 -28.09 -1.45 -11.86
N ALA A 253 -27.04 -0.63 -11.78
CA ALA A 253 -27.16 0.82 -11.79
C ALA A 253 -27.80 1.33 -13.09
N SER A 254 -27.43 0.79 -14.26
CA SER A 254 -28.05 1.18 -15.54
C SER A 254 -29.51 0.75 -15.69
N LEU A 255 -29.93 -0.32 -15.01
CA LEU A 255 -31.31 -0.81 -15.08
C LEU A 255 -32.24 -0.10 -14.10
N VAL A 256 -31.73 0.25 -12.92
CA VAL A 256 -32.55 0.80 -11.82
C VAL A 256 -32.48 2.33 -11.75
N LEU A 257 -31.39 2.93 -12.23
CA LEU A 257 -31.20 4.38 -12.26
C LEU A 257 -31.37 4.88 -13.69
N ASN A 258 -31.73 6.16 -13.86
CA ASN A 258 -32.00 6.79 -15.16
C ASN A 258 -30.71 7.10 -15.93
N ILE A 259 -29.88 6.07 -16.18
CA ILE A 259 -28.54 6.16 -16.78
C ILE A 259 -28.58 5.49 -18.16
N ASN A 260 -28.17 6.20 -19.21
CA ASN A 260 -28.17 5.67 -20.58
C ASN A 260 -27.07 4.62 -20.76
N THR A 261 -25.83 5.02 -20.46
CA THR A 261 -24.65 4.19 -20.65
C THR A 261 -23.68 4.35 -19.50
N ILE A 262 -23.07 3.24 -19.08
CA ILE A 262 -21.92 3.22 -18.18
C ILE A 262 -20.76 2.59 -18.94
N ARG A 263 -19.75 3.39 -19.28
CA ARG A 263 -18.49 2.93 -19.86
C ARG A 263 -17.45 2.83 -18.77
N TYR A 264 -16.92 1.64 -18.58
CA TYR A 264 -15.87 1.39 -17.59
C TYR A 264 -14.54 1.14 -18.28
N LYS A 265 -13.58 2.05 -18.08
CA LYS A 265 -12.26 2.06 -18.71
C LYS A 265 -11.16 1.81 -17.68
N PHE A 266 -10.14 1.07 -18.11
CA PHE A 266 -9.01 0.70 -17.24
C PHE A 266 -7.74 1.39 -17.70
N LEU A 267 -6.97 1.90 -16.74
CA LEU A 267 -5.63 2.42 -16.99
C LEU A 267 -4.62 1.27 -17.16
N ILE A 268 -3.57 1.51 -17.95
CA ILE A 268 -2.48 0.55 -18.14
C ILE A 268 -1.76 0.30 -16.80
N VAL A 269 -1.54 -0.97 -16.46
CA VAL A 269 -0.92 -1.41 -15.20
C VAL A 269 0.45 -0.76 -15.01
N GLY A 270 0.65 -0.14 -13.84
CA GLY A 270 1.92 0.50 -13.46
C GLY A 270 2.22 1.81 -14.18
N HIS A 271 1.27 2.34 -14.95
CA HIS A 271 1.26 3.73 -15.47
C HIS A 271 0.07 4.53 -14.95
N THR A 272 -0.53 4.08 -13.86
CA THR A 272 -1.53 4.79 -13.07
C THR A 272 -0.92 6.08 -12.53
N GLN A 273 -1.04 7.16 -13.29
CA GLN A 273 -0.97 8.51 -12.76
C GLN A 273 -2.42 8.94 -12.63
N ASN A 274 -3.02 8.59 -11.49
CA ASN A 274 -4.40 8.97 -11.24
C ASN A 274 -4.46 10.40 -10.70
N GLU A 275 -5.48 11.16 -11.07
CA GLU A 275 -5.70 12.49 -10.49
C GLU A 275 -6.02 12.38 -8.99
N GLY A 276 -6.48 11.20 -8.55
CA GLY A 276 -6.53 10.81 -7.14
C GLY A 276 -5.16 10.94 -6.45
N ASP A 277 -4.07 10.46 -7.05
CA ASP A 277 -2.72 10.57 -6.51
C ASP A 277 -2.25 12.03 -6.37
N TYR A 278 -2.67 12.91 -7.28
CA TYR A 278 -2.38 14.35 -7.23
C TYR A 278 -3.22 15.07 -6.16
N ALA A 279 -4.47 14.62 -5.94
CA ALA A 279 -5.26 15.06 -4.80
C ALA A 279 -4.62 14.60 -3.48
N PHE A 280 -4.01 13.42 -3.43
CA PHE A 280 -3.33 12.90 -2.23
C PHE A 280 -2.00 13.59 -1.92
N SER A 281 -1.18 13.93 -2.92
CA SER A 281 0.08 14.65 -2.71
C SER A 281 -0.12 16.07 -2.16
N ASN A 282 -1.23 16.74 -2.51
CA ASN A 282 -1.60 18.07 -2.02
C ASN A 282 -2.48 18.06 -0.74
N ARG A 283 -3.04 16.90 -0.34
CA ARG A 283 -3.92 16.75 0.85
C ARG A 283 -3.21 16.79 2.20
N THR A 284 -1.88 16.82 2.24
CA THR A 284 -1.14 17.14 3.49
C THR A 284 -1.29 18.61 3.92
N SER A 285 -1.95 19.46 3.13
CA SER A 285 -2.01 20.91 3.40
C SER A 285 -3.37 21.62 3.24
N LYS A 286 -4.45 21.00 2.76
CA LYS A 286 -5.77 21.68 2.66
C LYS A 286 -6.98 20.81 3.02
N LYS A 287 -7.96 21.48 3.63
CA LYS A 287 -9.17 21.00 4.33
C LYS A 287 -9.84 19.76 3.72
N ILE A 288 -10.05 18.76 4.58
CA ILE A 288 -10.86 17.57 4.37
C ILE A 288 -12.33 18.00 4.16
N GLY A 289 -12.91 17.70 3.01
CA GLY A 289 -14.37 17.62 2.87
C GLY A 289 -14.90 16.50 3.76
N THR A 290 -16.06 16.68 4.38
CA THR A 290 -16.63 15.77 5.39
C THR A 290 -16.59 14.31 4.91
N PRO A 291 -15.87 13.40 5.58
CA PRO A 291 -15.84 11.98 5.23
C PRO A 291 -17.26 11.41 5.30
N LYS A 292 -17.69 10.71 4.24
CA LYS A 292 -18.93 9.93 4.31
C LYS A 292 -18.62 8.55 4.87
N TRP A 293 -19.42 8.13 5.84
CA TRP A 293 -19.46 6.75 6.30
C TRP A 293 -20.42 6.00 5.40
N PRO A 294 -19.96 5.02 4.59
CA PRO A 294 -20.89 4.19 3.84
C PRO A 294 -21.73 3.38 4.83
N ASP A 295 -23.05 3.44 4.70
CA ASP A 295 -23.97 2.56 5.42
C ASP A 295 -23.83 1.13 4.87
N LEU A 296 -22.80 0.43 5.34
CA LEU A 296 -22.42 -0.91 4.90
C LEU A 296 -23.38 -2.02 5.37
N CYS A 297 -24.47 -1.64 6.03
CA CYS A 297 -25.44 -2.55 6.64
C CYS A 297 -26.86 -2.32 6.13
N THR A 298 -27.13 -2.60 4.85
CA THR A 298 -28.46 -3.08 4.41
C THR A 298 -28.42 -3.49 2.93
N VAL A 299 -28.12 -4.77 2.67
CA VAL A 299 -28.72 -5.46 1.51
C VAL A 299 -29.73 -6.41 2.11
N SER A 300 -30.95 -5.92 2.35
CA SER A 300 -32.08 -6.80 2.64
C SER A 300 -32.39 -7.56 1.36
N MET A 301 -31.95 -8.82 1.29
CA MET A 301 -32.51 -9.78 0.34
C MET A 301 -33.99 -9.92 0.70
N GLY A 302 -34.86 -9.29 -0.10
CA GLY A 302 -36.29 -9.55 -0.04
C GLY A 302 -36.51 -11.02 -0.40
N SER A 303 -36.82 -11.83 0.61
CA SER A 303 -37.36 -13.16 0.44
C SER A 303 -38.74 -13.03 -0.19
N SER A 304 -38.85 -13.33 -1.49
CA SER A 304 -40.11 -13.56 -2.16
C SER A 304 -40.73 -14.86 -1.62
N HIS A 305 -41.87 -14.72 -0.96
CA HIS A 305 -42.91 -15.75 -0.87
C HIS A 305 -43.98 -15.44 -1.91
#